data_AF-A0A938DQK6-F1
#
_entry.id   AF-A0A938DQK6-F1
#
_cell.length_a   1.000
_cell.length_b   1.000
_cell.length_c   1.000
_cell.angle_alpha   90.00
_cell.angle_beta   90.00
_cell.angle_gamma   90.00
#
_symmetry.space_group_name_H-M   'P 1'
#
loop_
_entity.id
_entity.type
_entity.pdbx_description
1 polymer ?
#
loop_
_entity_poly.entity_id
_entity_poly.type
_entity_poly.pdbx_seq_one_letter_code
_entity_poly.pdbx_strand_id
1 'polypeptide(L)'
;PASLLGLAQWVAGEAAAGGARILTSTTASIDGGGRRELWWVGDVAVLTDGQHLLAGDAVPGGDDWLFAVGRPDLVVADRGFAGAALRAGVEVIAWADLDAPALSLAAARGRPIVVVPLDEQRPAPAYDAVAGVMLEAGDPTEAG
;
A
#
# COMPACT_ATOMS: atom_id res chain seq x y z
N PRO A 1 0.41 -7.21 -1.77
CA PRO A 1 0.53 -8.54 -2.45
C PRO A 1 0.79 -8.38 -3.95
N ALA A 2 1.23 -9.45 -4.64
CA ALA A 2 1.57 -9.39 -6.07
C ALA A 2 0.38 -8.99 -6.96
N SER A 3 -0.84 -9.38 -6.57
CA SER A 3 -2.12 -8.98 -7.18
C SER A 3 -2.31 -7.46 -7.29
N LEU A 4 -1.75 -6.68 -6.35
CA LEU A 4 -1.87 -5.22 -6.31
C LEU A 4 -0.70 -4.49 -6.96
N LEU A 5 0.31 -5.21 -7.46
CA LEU A 5 1.52 -4.58 -7.99
C LEU A 5 1.21 -3.61 -9.14
N GLY A 6 0.32 -4.00 -10.07
CA GLY A 6 -0.08 -3.12 -11.17
C GLY A 6 -0.78 -1.85 -10.70
N LEU A 7 -1.67 -1.95 -9.70
CA LEU A 7 -2.31 -0.80 -9.08
C LEU A 7 -1.28 0.11 -8.39
N ALA A 8 -0.34 -0.48 -7.65
CA ALA A 8 0.71 0.26 -6.96
C ALA A 8 1.63 1.01 -7.94
N GLN A 9 1.97 0.40 -9.07
CA GLN A 9 2.77 1.03 -10.12
C GLN A 9 2.01 2.19 -10.77
N TRP A 10 0.71 2.02 -11.03
CA TRP A 10 -0.13 3.09 -11.54
C TRP A 10 -0.21 4.27 -10.56
N VAL A 11 -0.47 4.01 -9.27
CA VAL A 11 -0.51 5.08 -8.25
C VAL A 11 0.83 5.77 -8.09
N ALA A 12 1.94 5.04 -8.12
CA ALA A 12 3.28 5.65 -8.08
C ALA A 12 3.52 6.59 -9.28
N GLY A 13 3.09 6.19 -10.48
CA GLY A 13 3.15 7.02 -11.69
C GLY A 13 2.30 8.29 -11.59
N GLU A 14 1.05 8.18 -11.14
CA GLU A 14 0.16 9.33 -10.94
C GLU A 14 0.68 10.27 -9.86
N ALA A 15 1.19 9.74 -8.74
CA ALA A 15 1.78 10.54 -7.68
C ALA A 15 3.02 11.30 -8.18
N ALA A 16 3.90 10.64 -8.96
CA ALA A 16 5.06 11.29 -9.57
C ALA A 16 4.65 12.39 -10.57
N ALA A 17 3.62 12.14 -11.40
CA ALA A 17 3.06 13.13 -12.32
C ALA A 17 2.46 14.34 -11.58
N GLY A 18 1.88 14.10 -10.38
CA GLY A 18 1.42 15.12 -9.45
C GLY A 18 2.53 15.85 -8.68
N GLY A 19 3.81 15.53 -8.92
CA GLY A 19 4.96 16.19 -8.30
C GLY A 19 5.45 15.54 -7.00
N ALA A 20 4.93 14.38 -6.61
CA ALA A 20 5.45 13.64 -5.47
C ALA A 20 6.82 13.02 -5.76
N ARG A 21 7.70 13.00 -4.76
CA ARG A 21 8.96 12.27 -4.83
C ARG A 21 8.75 10.82 -4.41
N ILE A 22 8.88 9.89 -5.35
CA ILE A 22 8.82 8.45 -5.04
C ILE A 22 10.18 7.97 -4.50
N LEU A 23 10.17 7.29 -3.37
CA LEU A 23 11.38 6.74 -2.76
C LEU A 23 11.70 5.38 -3.37
N THR A 24 12.79 5.32 -4.14
CA THR A 24 13.23 4.12 -4.84
C THR A 24 14.63 3.69 -4.45
N SER A 25 14.90 2.39 -4.55
CA SER A 25 16.21 1.77 -4.38
C SER A 25 16.28 0.54 -5.30
N THR A 26 17.35 -0.26 -5.22
CA THR A 26 17.42 -1.56 -5.91
C THR A 26 16.93 -2.67 -4.97
N THR A 27 17.60 -2.81 -3.82
CA THR A 27 17.22 -3.73 -2.75
C THR A 27 17.54 -3.12 -1.39
N ALA A 28 16.92 -3.65 -0.34
CA ALA A 28 17.24 -3.33 1.04
C ALA A 28 16.94 -4.52 1.97
N SER A 29 17.87 -4.83 2.87
CA SER A 29 17.62 -5.81 3.94
C SER A 29 16.78 -5.17 5.04
N ILE A 30 15.77 -5.89 5.54
CA ILE A 30 14.85 -5.36 6.58
C ILE A 30 14.91 -6.08 7.91
N ASP A 31 15.62 -7.20 7.99
CA ASP A 31 15.89 -7.91 9.24
C ASP A 31 17.38 -8.22 9.30
N GLY A 32 18.10 -7.64 10.27
CA GLY A 32 19.57 -7.66 10.44
C GLY A 32 20.24 -9.04 10.67
N GLY A 33 19.56 -10.11 10.25
CA GLY A 33 20.01 -11.50 10.19
C GLY A 33 18.99 -12.44 9.52
N GLY A 34 17.91 -11.91 8.94
CA GLY A 34 16.85 -12.69 8.28
C GLY A 34 17.00 -12.68 6.75
N ARG A 35 16.29 -13.61 6.09
CA ARG A 35 16.29 -13.74 4.62
C ARG A 35 15.32 -12.76 3.93
N ARG A 36 14.83 -11.72 4.61
CA ARG A 36 13.79 -10.84 4.07
C ARG A 36 14.38 -9.56 3.53
N GLU A 37 13.99 -9.26 2.30
CA GLU A 37 14.48 -8.10 1.57
C GLU A 37 13.32 -7.33 0.94
N LEU A 38 13.46 -6.02 0.89
CA LEU A 38 12.70 -5.19 -0.03
C LEU A 38 13.39 -5.20 -1.38
N TRP A 39 12.65 -5.52 -2.43
CA TRP A 39 13.04 -5.32 -3.82
C TRP A 39 12.15 -4.24 -4.43
N TRP A 40 12.68 -3.47 -5.38
CA TRP A 40 11.87 -2.53 -6.13
C TRP A 40 11.53 -3.11 -7.51
N VAL A 41 10.24 -3.20 -7.80
CA VAL A 41 9.74 -3.61 -9.11
C VAL A 41 9.18 -2.37 -9.82
N GLY A 42 10.04 -1.71 -10.59
CA GLY A 42 9.80 -0.32 -10.98
C GLY A 42 9.93 0.59 -9.76
N ASP A 43 8.91 1.40 -9.51
CA ASP A 43 8.92 2.37 -8.40
C ASP A 43 8.26 1.84 -7.12
N VAL A 44 7.88 0.56 -7.08
CA VAL A 44 7.16 -0.06 -5.97
C VAL A 44 8.05 -1.02 -5.20
N ALA A 45 8.17 -0.80 -3.89
CA ALA A 45 8.84 -1.72 -2.98
C ALA A 45 7.95 -2.94 -2.69
N VAL A 46 8.52 -4.14 -2.81
CA VAL A 46 7.88 -5.42 -2.50
C VAL A 46 8.74 -6.20 -1.52
N LEU A 47 8.11 -6.91 -0.59
CA LEU A 47 8.81 -7.77 0.36
C LEU A 47 9.02 -9.16 -0.24
N THR A 48 10.21 -9.74 -0.06
CA THR A 48 10.54 -11.10 -0.51
C THR A 48 11.37 -11.86 0.52
N ASP A 49 11.29 -13.20 0.52
CA ASP A 49 12.23 -14.10 1.22
C ASP A 49 13.34 -14.65 0.29
N GLY A 50 13.44 -14.07 -0.91
CA GLY A 50 14.32 -14.50 -2.00
C GLY A 50 13.71 -15.57 -2.91
N GLN A 51 12.59 -16.19 -2.53
CA GLN A 51 11.88 -17.20 -3.34
C GLN A 51 10.43 -16.79 -3.63
N HIS A 52 9.78 -16.07 -2.71
CA HIS A 52 8.39 -15.66 -2.80
C HIS A 52 8.22 -14.20 -2.41
N LEU A 53 7.27 -13.53 -3.07
CA LEU A 53 6.79 -12.24 -2.61
C LEU A 53 5.88 -12.43 -1.39
N LEU A 54 6.11 -11.65 -0.35
CA LEU A 54 5.39 -11.69 0.92
C LEU A 54 4.40 -10.51 1.00
N ALA A 55 3.28 -10.71 1.69
CA ALA A 55 2.22 -9.71 1.82
C ALA A 55 1.36 -9.93 3.08
N GLY A 56 0.53 -8.93 3.42
CA GLY A 56 -0.40 -9.01 4.54
C GLY A 56 0.36 -9.25 5.85
N ASP A 57 -0.08 -10.24 6.64
CA ASP A 57 0.50 -10.54 7.95
C ASP A 57 1.94 -11.09 7.89
N ALA A 58 2.44 -11.44 6.70
CA ALA A 58 3.83 -11.83 6.52
C ALA A 58 4.79 -10.62 6.58
N VAL A 59 4.29 -9.40 6.35
CA VAL A 59 5.05 -8.16 6.50
C VAL A 59 5.39 -8.00 7.99
N PRO A 60 6.67 -7.88 8.37
CA PRO A 60 7.05 -7.72 9.76
C PRO A 60 6.31 -6.56 10.41
N GLY A 61 5.92 -6.77 11.67
CA GLY A 61 5.27 -5.71 12.45
C GLY A 61 6.19 -4.54 12.78
N GLY A 62 7.51 -4.71 12.67
CA GLY A 62 8.53 -3.70 12.92
C GLY A 62 8.63 -2.63 11.83
N ASP A 63 9.31 -1.55 12.14
CA ASP A 63 9.52 -0.37 11.29
C ASP A 63 10.92 -0.32 10.65
N ASP A 64 11.72 -1.39 10.76
CA ASP A 64 13.07 -1.49 10.18
C ASP A 64 13.10 -1.13 8.68
N TRP A 65 12.06 -1.54 7.96
CA TRP A 65 11.91 -1.22 6.55
C TRP A 65 11.76 0.29 6.29
N LEU A 66 11.17 1.07 7.21
CA LEU A 66 11.05 2.53 7.09
C LEU A 66 12.41 3.21 7.14
N PHE A 67 13.36 2.67 7.92
CA PHE A 67 14.74 3.16 7.90
C PHE A 67 15.42 2.84 6.58
N ALA A 68 15.17 1.66 6.03
CA ALA A 68 15.77 1.24 4.78
C ALA A 68 15.26 2.04 3.56
N VAL A 69 13.99 2.46 3.56
CA VAL A 69 13.41 3.31 2.50
C VAL A 69 13.66 4.81 2.69
N GLY A 70 14.10 5.23 3.88
CA GLY A 70 14.40 6.64 4.17
C GLY A 70 13.22 7.48 4.70
N ARG A 71 12.31 6.87 5.47
CA ARG A 71 11.17 7.51 6.17
C ARG A 71 10.33 8.45 5.29
N PRO A 72 9.40 7.93 4.48
CA PRO A 72 8.47 8.74 3.72
C PRO A 72 7.51 9.54 4.61
N ASP A 73 6.97 10.63 4.06
CA ASP A 73 5.87 11.39 4.67
C ASP A 73 4.52 10.67 4.55
N LEU A 74 4.34 9.90 3.47
CA LEU A 74 3.13 9.15 3.14
C LEU A 74 3.48 7.73 2.65
N VAL A 75 2.75 6.74 3.15
CA VAL A 75 2.83 5.35 2.67
C VAL A 75 1.52 4.97 2.01
N VAL A 76 1.59 4.53 0.76
CA VAL A 76 0.46 3.89 0.06
C VAL A 76 0.75 2.41 -0.06
N ALA A 77 -0.01 1.55 0.63
CA ALA A 77 0.34 0.14 0.70
C ALA A 77 -0.82 -0.80 1.04
N ASP A 78 -0.56 -2.10 0.91
CA ASP A 78 -1.41 -3.18 1.42
C ASP A 78 -1.46 -3.19 2.96
N ARG A 79 -2.39 -3.99 3.52
CA ARG A 79 -2.66 -3.98 4.96
C ARG A 79 -1.44 -4.25 5.85
N GLY A 80 -0.45 -5.01 5.37
CA GLY A 80 0.74 -5.37 6.13
C GLY A 80 1.64 -4.15 6.35
N PHE A 81 2.04 -3.52 5.26
CA PHE A 81 2.87 -2.30 5.28
C PHE A 81 2.12 -1.11 5.88
N ALA A 82 0.84 -0.95 5.56
CA ALA A 82 -0.01 0.10 6.12
C ALA A 82 -0.05 0.03 7.66
N GLY A 83 -0.24 -1.16 8.23
CA GLY A 83 -0.25 -1.36 9.67
C GLY A 83 1.09 -1.00 10.33
N ALA A 84 2.21 -1.37 9.70
CA ALA A 84 3.54 -1.04 10.21
C ALA A 84 3.83 0.47 10.14
N ALA A 85 3.56 1.10 8.99
CA ALA A 85 3.73 2.54 8.79
C ALA A 85 2.91 3.36 9.79
N LEU A 86 1.64 2.98 9.99
CA LEU A 86 0.76 3.66 10.91
C LEU A 86 1.28 3.60 12.36
N ARG A 87 1.82 2.45 12.80
CA ARG A 87 2.44 2.31 14.14
C ARG A 87 3.68 3.16 14.29
N ALA A 88 4.45 3.35 13.23
CA ALA A 88 5.63 4.21 13.20
C ALA A 88 5.29 5.72 13.12
N GLY A 89 4.01 6.08 13.01
CA GLY A 89 3.56 7.47 12.97
C GLY A 89 3.62 8.12 11.59
N VAL A 90 3.76 7.32 10.53
CA VAL A 90 3.70 7.79 9.14
C VAL A 90 2.24 7.86 8.69
N GLU A 91 1.90 8.83 7.85
CA GLU A 91 0.58 8.93 7.23
C GLU A 91 0.36 7.81 6.22
N VAL A 92 -0.85 7.27 6.14
CA VAL A 92 -1.11 6.05 5.36
C VAL A 92 -2.36 6.17 4.46
N ILE A 93 -2.23 5.75 3.21
CA ILE A 93 -3.38 5.29 2.40
C ILE A 93 -3.28 3.77 2.32
N ALA A 94 -4.22 3.07 2.93
CA ALA A 94 -4.21 1.61 3.02
C ALA A 94 -5.22 1.01 2.04
N TRP A 95 -4.77 0.09 1.18
CA TRP A 95 -5.66 -0.86 0.52
C TRP A 95 -5.88 -2.04 1.44
N ALA A 96 -7.13 -2.34 1.75
CA ALA A 96 -7.46 -3.43 2.65
C ALA A 96 -8.85 -4.00 2.38
N ASP A 97 -8.98 -5.31 2.56
CA ASP A 97 -10.28 -5.99 2.54
C ASP A 97 -11.04 -5.69 3.85
N LEU A 98 -12.34 -5.97 3.86
CA LEU A 98 -13.23 -5.81 5.00
C LEU A 98 -12.83 -6.69 6.20
N ASP A 99 -12.02 -7.72 5.96
CA ASP A 99 -11.47 -8.61 6.99
C ASP A 99 -10.27 -8.03 7.76
N ALA A 100 -9.86 -6.79 7.47
CA ALA A 100 -8.80 -6.05 8.15
C ALA A 100 -9.35 -4.98 9.12
N PRO A 101 -10.15 -5.34 10.16
CA PRO A 101 -10.87 -4.37 10.98
C PRO A 101 -9.94 -3.46 11.80
N ALA A 102 -8.68 -3.85 12.01
CA ALA A 102 -7.69 -3.05 12.72
C ALA A 102 -7.43 -1.70 12.03
N LEU A 103 -7.38 -1.67 10.69
CA LEU A 103 -7.13 -0.43 9.93
C LEU A 103 -8.36 0.47 9.93
N SER A 104 -9.55 -0.10 9.71
CA SER A 104 -10.82 0.63 9.77
C SER A 104 -11.08 1.20 11.17
N LEU A 105 -10.75 0.45 12.22
CA LEU A 105 -10.84 0.92 13.59
C LEU A 105 -9.82 2.02 13.90
N ALA A 106 -8.64 1.98 13.29
CA ALA A 106 -7.65 3.05 13.43
C ALA A 106 -8.16 4.35 12.77
N ALA A 107 -8.73 4.27 11.57
CA ALA A 107 -9.37 5.40 10.89
C ALA A 107 -10.50 6.01 11.74
N ALA A 108 -11.39 5.16 12.27
CA ALA A 108 -12.48 5.59 13.15
C ALA A 108 -12.01 6.25 14.45
N ARG A 109 -10.76 5.99 14.88
CA ARG A 109 -10.12 6.63 16.04
C ARG A 109 -9.33 7.89 15.68
N GLY A 110 -9.44 8.40 14.46
CA GLY A 110 -8.77 9.62 14.01
C GLY A 110 -7.27 9.45 13.83
N ARG A 111 -6.78 8.22 13.60
CA ARG A 111 -5.39 8.00 13.20
C ARG A 111 -5.17 8.55 11.76
N PRO A 112 -3.95 8.95 11.39
CA PRO A 112 -3.66 9.50 10.05
C PRO A 112 -3.64 8.38 9.00
N ILE A 113 -4.81 7.85 8.70
CA ILE A 113 -5.01 6.76 7.73
C ILE A 113 -6.30 6.98 6.94
N VAL A 114 -6.20 6.81 5.63
CA VAL A 114 -7.34 6.62 4.73
C VAL A 114 -7.38 5.15 4.34
N VAL A 115 -8.49 4.46 4.60
CA VAL A 115 -8.67 3.06 4.21
C VAL A 115 -9.50 3.03 2.93
N VAL A 116 -8.92 2.50 1.86
CA VAL A 116 -9.57 2.26 0.58
C VAL A 116 -9.96 0.78 0.54
N PRO A 117 -11.27 0.46 0.61
CA PRO A 117 -11.73 -0.92 0.66
C PRO A 117 -11.48 -1.61 -0.68
N LEU A 118 -10.77 -2.74 -0.65
CA LEU A 118 -10.41 -3.53 -1.82
C LEU A 118 -10.06 -4.97 -1.42
N ASP A 119 -10.57 -5.98 -2.12
CA ASP A 119 -10.14 -7.38 -1.98
C ASP A 119 -8.73 -7.53 -2.57
N GLU A 120 -7.76 -7.70 -1.66
CA GLU A 120 -6.34 -7.75 -1.97
C GLU A 120 -5.93 -9.03 -2.72
N GLN A 121 -6.79 -10.05 -2.78
CA GLN A 121 -6.54 -11.32 -3.47
C GLN A 121 -6.98 -11.28 -4.93
N ARG A 122 -7.69 -10.24 -5.35
CA ARG A 122 -8.14 -10.06 -6.72
C ARG A 122 -7.17 -9.17 -7.51
N PRO A 123 -6.81 -9.55 -8.75
CA PRO A 123 -5.98 -8.70 -9.59
C PRO A 123 -6.75 -7.46 -10.04
N ALA A 124 -6.05 -6.38 -10.41
CA ALA A 124 -6.65 -5.10 -10.80
C ALA A 124 -7.81 -5.21 -11.83
N PRO A 125 -7.74 -6.04 -12.90
CA PRO A 125 -8.84 -6.17 -13.87
C PRO A 125 -10.16 -6.70 -13.27
N ALA A 126 -10.12 -7.32 -12.09
CA ALA A 126 -11.33 -7.74 -11.38
C ALA A 126 -12.22 -6.55 -10.96
N TYR A 127 -11.67 -5.34 -10.94
CA TYR A 127 -12.36 -4.11 -10.54
C TYR A 127 -12.82 -3.25 -11.71
N ASP A 128 -12.59 -3.65 -12.96
CA ASP A 128 -12.96 -2.87 -14.15
C ASP A 128 -14.47 -2.57 -14.19
N ALA A 129 -15.30 -3.52 -13.74
CA ALA A 129 -16.74 -3.34 -13.64
C ALA A 129 -17.14 -2.26 -12.61
N VAL A 130 -16.41 -2.18 -11.49
CA VAL A 130 -16.62 -1.15 -10.46
C VAL A 130 -16.17 0.21 -10.98
N ALA A 131 -15.02 0.27 -11.66
CA ALA A 131 -14.55 1.49 -12.31
C ALA A 131 -15.55 2.02 -13.34
N GLY A 132 -16.14 1.14 -14.16
CA GLY A 132 -17.19 1.49 -15.10
C GLY A 132 -18.41 2.13 -14.43
N VAL A 133 -18.92 1.51 -13.37
CA VAL A 133 -20.07 2.05 -12.61
C VAL A 133 -19.73 3.36 -11.90
N MET A 134 -18.52 3.51 -11.36
CA MET A 134 -18.08 4.76 -10.71
C MET A 134 -17.93 5.92 -11.69
N LEU A 135 -17.46 5.64 -12.91
CA LEU A 135 -17.35 6.63 -13.98
C LEU A 135 -18.74 7.00 -14.57
N GLU A 136 -19.65 6.03 -14.68
CA GLU A 136 -21.06 6.29 -15.02
C GLU A 136 -21.80 7.07 -13.92
N ALA A 137 -21.42 6.89 -12.66
CA ALA A 137 -21.96 7.62 -11.51
C ALA A 137 -21.37 9.03 -11.33
N GLY A 138 -20.55 9.52 -12.27
CA GLY A 138 -19.90 10.83 -12.22
C GLY A 138 -20.88 12.01 -12.31
N ASP A 139 -21.48 12.41 -11.19
CA ASP A 139 -21.39 13.72 -10.51
C ASP A 139 -22.49 13.82 -9.42
N PRO A 140 -22.18 13.64 -8.13
CA PRO A 140 -23.18 13.82 -7.06
C PRO A 140 -23.61 15.28 -6.87
N THR A 141 -22.98 16.24 -7.55
CA THR A 141 -23.29 17.67 -7.44
C THR A 141 -24.52 18.09 -8.27
N GLU A 142 -25.03 17.22 -9.14
CA GLU A 142 -26.28 17.47 -9.90
C GLU A 142 -27.55 16.97 -9.18
N ALA A 143 -27.42 16.41 -7.97
CA ALA A 143 -28.53 15.91 -7.16
C ALA A 143 -28.69 16.71 -5.85
N GLY A 144 -28.96 18.02 -5.94
CA GLY A 144 -29.28 18.85 -4.76
C GLY A 144 -29.43 20.33 -5.05
#